data_AF-A0AAE0Y209-F1
#
_entry.id   AF-A0AAE0Y209-F1
#
_cell.length_a   1.000
_cell.length_b   1.000
_cell.length_c   1.000
_cell.angle_alpha   90.00
_cell.angle_beta   90.00
_cell.angle_gamma   90.00
#
_symmetry.space_group_name_H-M   'P 1'
#
loop_
_entity.id
_entity.type
_entity.pdbx_description
1 polymer ?
#
loop_
_entity_poly.entity_id
_entity_poly.type
_entity_poly.pdbx_seq_one_letter_code
_entity_poly.pdbx_strand_id
1 'polypeptide(L)'
;MSRRNGENYIYEGRAAGVAVNAGGKGCIIDNVIRGNQWGGVDIRNGSCPLVAGNSIINGLSDGIVVGLSGRGSIESNFISGNGGCGLWMMAAKNLYIHGNQISNSGHCGVMLLNKSASAMESHLGQLLTNVSRHSFSHHDDNTAVQEPKTNWATLQYNNIFNNNGHGVVIEIKEEVHMLYNAVHGNHRDGILMSQSAPVLLQSNSITSNCGNGVVTSTHDKVHLLGNGIYDNGHHGMVCRTSCIIEGNDVAGHIQASVLVEVGADVQLRENRLCSSPSGVCAVVGEDSAVIMAVNNKIFIRGGRDFGGCGKLTTENNILIRPSSDASRRQSKGEFNKTEFLTDPPPRPHIVPPPPSTVIPSHYVTVVTKVTLPSAESCEQGSKFCIIL
;
A
#
# COMPACT_ATOMS: atom_id res chain seq x y z
N MET A 1 1.30 -33.63 3.85
CA MET A 1 1.87 -32.28 4.02
C MET A 1 3.17 -32.42 4.79
N SER A 2 4.33 -32.23 4.15
CA SER A 2 5.61 -32.25 4.87
C SER A 2 5.76 -30.94 5.66
N ARG A 3 5.92 -31.04 6.98
CA ARG A 3 6.34 -29.91 7.81
C ARG A 3 7.69 -29.43 7.30
N ARG A 4 7.86 -28.13 7.03
CA ARG A 4 9.19 -27.56 6.91
C ARG A 4 9.81 -27.60 8.31
N ASN A 5 10.95 -28.26 8.48
CA ASN A 5 11.65 -28.28 9.76
C ASN A 5 12.04 -26.83 10.11
N GLY A 6 11.52 -26.28 11.21
CA GLY A 6 11.85 -24.92 11.71
C GLY A 6 10.65 -23.99 11.95
N GLU A 7 9.46 -24.34 11.47
CA GLU A 7 8.25 -23.49 11.60
C GLU A 7 7.69 -23.49 13.03
N ASN A 8 7.60 -22.33 13.68
CA ASN A 8 6.91 -22.18 14.97
C ASN A 8 5.46 -21.73 14.78
N TYR A 9 4.60 -22.14 15.71
CA TYR A 9 3.19 -21.78 15.75
C TYR A 9 2.92 -20.93 17.00
N ILE A 10 2.47 -19.70 16.78
CA ILE A 10 2.15 -18.71 17.81
C ILE A 10 0.70 -18.31 17.64
N TYR A 11 -0.19 -18.74 18.54
CA TYR A 11 -1.61 -18.62 18.29
C TYR A 11 -2.47 -18.43 19.55
N GLU A 12 -3.67 -17.88 19.35
CA GLU A 12 -4.73 -17.71 20.36
C GLU A 12 -4.26 -16.93 21.61
N GLY A 13 -3.25 -16.08 21.45
CA GLY A 13 -2.77 -15.19 22.50
C GLY A 13 -3.76 -14.05 22.77
N ARG A 14 -3.84 -13.61 24.04
CA ARG A 14 -4.63 -12.44 24.45
C ARG A 14 -3.97 -11.09 24.11
N ALA A 15 -2.78 -11.11 23.52
CA ALA A 15 -1.98 -9.94 23.14
C ALA A 15 -1.49 -10.07 21.69
N ALA A 16 -0.40 -9.38 21.32
CA ALA A 16 0.32 -9.64 20.07
C ALA A 16 1.01 -11.02 20.11
N GLY A 17 1.12 -11.69 18.96
CA GLY A 17 1.85 -12.96 18.87
C GLY A 17 3.36 -12.80 19.15
N VAL A 18 3.98 -11.80 18.52
CA VAL A 18 5.38 -11.44 18.77
C VAL A 18 5.47 -9.93 19.02
N ALA A 19 6.21 -9.54 20.05
CA ALA A 19 6.50 -8.15 20.34
C ALA A 19 8.01 -7.91 20.34
N VAL A 20 8.48 -6.94 19.54
CA VAL A 20 9.87 -6.51 19.48
C VAL A 20 9.95 -5.08 20.00
N ASN A 21 10.69 -4.89 21.09
CA ASN A 21 10.75 -3.64 21.85
C ASN A 21 12.20 -3.25 22.17
N ALA A 22 12.37 -2.00 22.62
CA ALA A 22 13.59 -1.48 23.22
C ALA A 22 14.86 -1.74 22.38
N GLY A 23 14.79 -1.42 21.08
CA GLY A 23 15.93 -1.58 20.18
C GLY A 23 16.20 -3.01 19.70
N GLY A 24 15.27 -3.95 19.92
CA GLY A 24 15.42 -5.34 19.48
C GLY A 24 15.62 -5.47 17.96
N LYS A 25 16.49 -6.40 17.54
CA LYS A 25 16.90 -6.62 16.14
C LYS A 25 16.70 -8.07 15.67
N GLY A 26 15.81 -8.80 16.35
CA GLY A 26 15.60 -10.24 16.12
C GLY A 26 15.10 -10.56 14.71
N CYS A 27 15.28 -11.83 14.32
CA CYS A 27 14.76 -12.40 13.08
C CYS A 27 13.52 -13.25 13.37
N ILE A 28 12.38 -12.87 12.81
CA ILE A 28 11.11 -13.59 12.91
C ILE A 28 10.85 -14.19 11.54
N ILE A 29 11.22 -15.47 11.37
CA ILE A 29 11.26 -16.10 10.05
C ILE A 29 10.48 -17.42 10.01
N ASP A 30 9.71 -17.63 8.95
CA ASP A 30 8.99 -18.88 8.65
C ASP A 30 8.09 -19.37 9.81
N ASN A 31 7.36 -18.46 10.47
CA ASN A 31 6.42 -18.80 11.53
C ASN A 31 4.97 -18.69 11.08
N VAL A 32 4.07 -19.41 11.77
CA VAL A 32 2.62 -19.25 11.69
C VAL A 32 2.14 -18.50 12.92
N ILE A 33 1.68 -17.28 12.73
CA ILE A 33 1.17 -16.40 13.78
C ILE A 33 -0.33 -16.18 13.52
N ARG A 34 -1.22 -16.72 14.37
CA ARG A 34 -2.67 -16.70 14.07
C ARG A 34 -3.62 -16.57 15.24
N GLY A 35 -4.79 -15.97 15.02
CA GLY A 35 -5.87 -15.97 16.03
C GLY A 35 -5.56 -15.16 17.30
N ASN A 36 -4.55 -14.29 17.27
CA ASN A 36 -4.18 -13.45 18.41
C ASN A 36 -5.14 -12.25 18.53
N GLN A 37 -5.45 -11.84 19.76
CA GLN A 37 -6.47 -10.81 20.01
C GLN A 37 -6.02 -9.38 19.64
N TRP A 38 -4.73 -9.06 19.69
CA TRP A 38 -4.26 -7.67 19.53
C TRP A 38 -3.35 -7.44 18.33
N GLY A 39 -2.84 -8.51 17.70
CA GLY A 39 -2.10 -8.43 16.45
C GLY A 39 -1.15 -9.59 16.24
N GLY A 40 -0.53 -9.66 15.07
CA GLY A 40 0.48 -10.68 14.76
C GLY A 40 1.84 -10.33 15.32
N VAL A 41 2.48 -9.32 14.74
CA VAL A 41 3.82 -8.83 15.11
C VAL A 41 3.75 -7.34 15.45
N ASP A 42 4.28 -6.96 16.61
CA ASP A 42 4.30 -5.57 17.09
C ASP A 42 5.74 -5.08 17.28
N ILE A 43 6.14 -4.05 16.54
CA ILE A 43 7.52 -3.53 16.47
C ILE A 43 7.53 -2.10 17.01
N ARG A 44 8.19 -1.84 18.13
CA ARG A 44 8.18 -0.51 18.78
C ARG A 44 9.52 -0.09 19.35
N ASN A 45 9.61 1.17 19.78
CA ASN A 45 10.67 1.70 20.62
C ASN A 45 12.07 1.49 20.04
N GLY A 46 12.27 1.91 18.79
CA GLY A 46 13.57 1.84 18.11
C GLY A 46 13.96 0.46 17.57
N SER A 47 13.07 -0.54 17.70
CA SER A 47 13.33 -1.89 17.21
C SER A 47 13.48 -1.94 15.69
N CYS A 48 14.31 -2.84 15.21
CA CYS A 48 14.63 -3.02 13.79
C CYS A 48 14.75 -4.51 13.43
N PRO A 49 13.68 -5.31 13.57
CA PRO A 49 13.72 -6.74 13.24
C PRO A 49 13.66 -7.00 11.73
N LEU A 50 14.02 -8.22 11.35
CA LEU A 50 13.64 -8.83 10.07
C LEU A 50 12.41 -9.71 10.31
N VAL A 51 11.29 -9.41 9.65
CA VAL A 51 10.07 -10.23 9.65
C VAL A 51 9.92 -10.81 8.26
N ALA A 52 10.26 -12.09 8.08
CA ALA A 52 10.31 -12.70 6.74
C ALA A 52 9.63 -14.06 6.61
N GLY A 53 8.89 -14.30 5.52
CA GLY A 53 8.32 -15.62 5.22
C GLY A 53 7.25 -16.12 6.20
N ASN A 54 6.72 -15.26 7.07
CA ASN A 54 5.72 -15.67 8.06
C ASN A 54 4.31 -15.70 7.47
N SER A 55 3.47 -16.58 8.00
CA SER A 55 2.01 -16.56 7.81
C SER A 55 1.36 -15.89 9.01
N ILE A 56 0.88 -14.65 8.84
CA ILE A 56 0.28 -13.83 9.89
C ILE A 56 -1.21 -13.65 9.59
N ILE A 57 -2.05 -14.49 10.21
CA ILE A 57 -3.42 -14.70 9.74
C ILE A 57 -4.48 -14.68 10.83
N ASN A 58 -5.68 -14.20 10.49
CA ASN A 58 -6.88 -14.29 11.33
C ASN A 58 -6.71 -13.72 12.74
N GLY A 59 -5.87 -12.69 12.94
CA GLY A 59 -5.84 -11.92 14.18
C GLY A 59 -7.07 -11.02 14.31
N LEU A 60 -7.49 -10.66 15.53
CA LEU A 60 -8.63 -9.77 15.73
C LEU A 60 -8.32 -8.29 15.45
N SER A 61 -7.03 -7.93 15.38
CA SER A 61 -6.55 -6.57 15.11
C SER A 61 -5.61 -6.58 13.89
N ASP A 62 -4.59 -5.72 13.84
CA ASP A 62 -3.69 -5.58 12.70
C ASP A 62 -2.71 -6.77 12.58
N GLY A 63 -2.33 -7.15 11.36
CA GLY A 63 -1.37 -8.23 11.13
C GLY A 63 0.03 -7.88 11.66
N ILE A 64 0.61 -6.80 11.14
CA ILE A 64 1.88 -6.24 11.62
C ILE A 64 1.67 -4.78 12.00
N VAL A 65 2.13 -4.42 13.20
CA VAL A 65 2.16 -3.03 13.68
C VAL A 65 3.60 -2.56 13.80
N VAL A 66 3.91 -1.44 13.15
CA VAL A 66 5.16 -0.71 13.31
C VAL A 66 4.86 0.60 14.04
N GLY A 67 5.07 0.59 15.35
CA GLY A 67 4.83 1.73 16.21
C GLY A 67 5.90 2.81 16.11
N LEU A 68 5.81 3.82 16.98
CA LEU A 68 6.73 4.97 17.00
C LEU A 68 8.20 4.53 17.05
N SER A 69 9.00 5.14 16.19
CA SER A 69 10.44 4.84 16.00
C SER A 69 10.76 3.39 15.61
N GLY A 70 9.76 2.56 15.31
CA GLY A 70 9.95 1.22 14.76
C GLY A 70 10.56 1.29 13.36
N ARG A 71 11.42 0.32 13.07
CA ARG A 71 12.13 0.15 11.79
C ARG A 71 12.15 -1.32 11.42
N GLY A 72 12.87 -1.64 10.36
CA GLY A 72 13.18 -3.02 10.00
C GLY A 72 12.73 -3.37 8.61
N SER A 73 12.73 -4.66 8.35
CA SER A 73 12.37 -5.22 7.06
C SER A 73 11.22 -6.20 7.21
N ILE A 74 10.19 -6.02 6.39
CA ILE A 74 8.99 -6.86 6.35
C ILE A 74 8.96 -7.47 4.96
N GLU A 75 9.36 -8.73 4.85
CA GLU A 75 9.68 -9.36 3.57
C GLU A 75 8.92 -10.65 3.31
N SER A 76 8.30 -10.79 2.15
CA SER A 76 7.74 -12.08 1.68
C SER A 76 6.78 -12.76 2.67
N ASN A 77 6.05 -11.99 3.50
CA ASN A 77 5.08 -12.53 4.43
C ASN A 77 3.72 -12.73 3.76
N PHE A 78 2.97 -13.72 4.23
CA PHE A 78 1.56 -13.91 3.92
C PHE A 78 0.72 -13.35 5.07
N ILE A 79 0.08 -12.20 4.85
CA ILE A 79 -0.67 -11.46 5.85
C ILE A 79 -2.13 -11.44 5.41
N SER A 80 -3.01 -12.18 6.11
CA SER A 80 -4.38 -12.36 5.63
C SER A 80 -5.44 -12.55 6.69
N GLY A 81 -6.65 -12.01 6.46
CA GLY A 81 -7.81 -12.27 7.33
C GLY A 81 -7.76 -11.57 8.69
N ASN A 82 -6.87 -10.60 8.86
CA ASN A 82 -6.74 -9.84 10.10
C ASN A 82 -7.88 -8.82 10.23
N GLY A 83 -8.46 -8.66 11.42
CA GLY A 83 -9.62 -7.80 11.65
C GLY A 83 -9.34 -6.31 11.42
N GLY A 84 -8.10 -5.88 11.64
CA GLY A 84 -7.61 -4.53 11.35
C GLY A 84 -7.03 -4.40 9.94
N CYS A 85 -5.96 -3.63 9.82
CA CYS A 85 -5.11 -3.57 8.64
C CYS A 85 -4.22 -4.82 8.52
N GLY A 86 -3.77 -5.12 7.31
CA GLY A 86 -2.71 -6.11 7.13
C GLY A 86 -1.40 -5.62 7.76
N LEU A 87 -1.01 -4.40 7.41
CA LEU A 87 0.15 -3.72 7.98
C LEU A 87 -0.23 -2.28 8.37
N TRP A 88 0.02 -1.91 9.62
CA TRP A 88 -0.16 -0.55 10.10
C TRP A 88 1.17 0.02 10.62
N MET A 89 1.55 1.20 10.14
CA MET A 89 2.77 1.90 10.51
C MET A 89 2.47 3.32 10.99
N MET A 90 3.17 3.78 12.02
CA MET A 90 2.96 5.10 12.62
C MET A 90 4.00 6.16 12.22
N ALA A 91 5.25 5.77 11.99
CA ALA A 91 6.29 6.67 11.50
C ALA A 91 7.33 5.84 10.76
N ALA A 92 7.69 6.25 9.55
CA ALA A 92 8.70 5.54 8.80
C ALA A 92 10.08 6.02 9.23
N LYS A 93 10.96 5.08 9.55
CA LYS A 93 12.40 5.36 9.51
C LYS A 93 13.11 4.19 8.88
N ASN A 94 13.36 4.31 7.57
CA ASN A 94 14.01 3.27 6.76
C ASN A 94 13.25 1.93 6.82
N LEU A 95 11.91 1.98 6.73
CA LEU A 95 11.10 0.77 6.68
C LEU A 95 11.12 0.22 5.24
N TYR A 96 11.44 -1.06 5.12
CA TYR A 96 11.40 -1.79 3.86
C TYR A 96 10.29 -2.83 3.88
N ILE A 97 9.26 -2.65 3.06
CA ILE A 97 8.14 -3.58 2.91
C ILE A 97 8.25 -4.19 1.52
N HIS A 98 8.68 -5.45 1.45
CA HIS A 98 9.06 -6.09 0.19
C HIS A 98 8.36 -7.42 -0.05
N GLY A 99 7.75 -7.61 -1.22
CA GLY A 99 7.30 -8.94 -1.67
C GLY A 99 6.19 -9.58 -0.83
N ASN A 100 5.49 -8.82 0.02
CA ASN A 100 4.45 -9.37 0.88
C ASN A 100 3.14 -9.60 0.11
N GLN A 101 2.38 -10.62 0.52
CA GLN A 101 1.00 -10.81 0.11
C GLN A 101 0.08 -10.37 1.24
N ILE A 102 -0.67 -9.28 1.02
CA ILE A 102 -1.49 -8.63 2.05
C ILE A 102 -2.94 -8.61 1.58
N SER A 103 -3.80 -9.40 2.21
CA SER A 103 -5.16 -9.58 1.70
C SER A 103 -6.24 -9.82 2.73
N ASN A 104 -7.50 -9.60 2.35
CA ASN A 104 -8.67 -9.94 3.16
C ASN A 104 -8.62 -9.33 4.57
N SER A 105 -7.98 -8.18 4.75
CA SER A 105 -7.95 -7.47 6.02
C SER A 105 -9.27 -6.71 6.21
N GLY A 106 -9.76 -6.62 7.46
CA GLY A 106 -11.02 -5.96 7.80
C GLY A 106 -11.00 -4.44 7.61
N HIS A 107 -9.81 -3.85 7.50
CA HIS A 107 -9.58 -2.45 7.17
C HIS A 107 -8.68 -2.32 5.91
N CYS A 108 -7.66 -1.46 5.93
CA CYS A 108 -6.77 -1.25 4.78
C CYS A 108 -5.75 -2.39 4.63
N GLY A 109 -5.23 -2.59 3.42
CA GLY A 109 -4.10 -3.51 3.24
C GLY A 109 -2.86 -3.01 3.98
N VAL A 110 -2.38 -1.83 3.58
CA VAL A 110 -1.28 -1.11 4.23
C VAL A 110 -1.73 0.28 4.65
N MET A 111 -1.47 0.67 5.89
CA MET A 111 -1.75 2.01 6.38
C MET A 111 -0.49 2.62 6.99
N LEU A 112 -0.02 3.72 6.41
CA LEU A 112 1.06 4.54 6.93
C LEU A 112 0.41 5.80 7.51
N LEU A 113 0.44 5.99 8.84
CA LEU A 113 -0.33 7.04 9.49
C LEU A 113 0.46 7.70 10.62
N ASN A 114 0.79 8.98 10.49
CA ASN A 114 1.45 9.77 11.52
C ASN A 114 0.45 10.26 12.56
N LYS A 115 0.11 9.39 13.52
CA LYS A 115 -0.55 9.80 14.75
C LYS A 115 0.48 10.30 15.75
N SER A 116 0.22 11.47 16.35
CA SER A 116 0.93 11.87 17.57
C SER A 116 0.73 10.80 18.65
N ALA A 117 1.75 10.58 19.49
CA ALA A 117 1.69 9.60 20.58
C ALA A 117 0.43 9.73 21.46
N SER A 118 -0.08 10.97 21.63
CA SER A 118 -1.29 11.29 22.38
C SER A 118 -2.60 10.78 21.76
N ALA A 119 -2.69 10.69 20.44
CA ALA A 119 -3.89 10.17 19.74
C ALA A 119 -3.96 8.64 19.77
N MET A 120 -2.85 7.96 20.10
CA MET A 120 -2.84 6.52 20.33
C MET A 120 -3.54 6.13 21.63
N GLU A 121 -3.40 6.92 22.71
CA GLU A 121 -3.98 6.54 24.00
C GLU A 121 -5.52 6.48 23.98
N SER A 122 -6.20 7.23 23.09
CA SER A 122 -7.66 7.17 22.98
C SER A 122 -8.15 5.99 22.13
N HIS A 123 -7.41 5.60 21.08
CA HIS A 123 -7.76 4.44 20.25
C HIS A 123 -7.33 3.12 20.92
N LEU A 124 -6.22 3.11 21.64
CA LEU A 124 -5.74 1.99 22.45
C LEU A 124 -6.48 1.89 23.79
N GLY A 125 -6.95 3.01 24.35
CA GLY A 125 -7.69 3.07 25.62
C GLY A 125 -9.07 2.39 25.59
N GLN A 126 -9.65 2.20 24.40
CA GLN A 126 -10.86 1.38 24.24
C GLN A 126 -10.57 -0.12 24.09
N LEU A 127 -9.30 -0.53 23.93
CA LEU A 127 -8.87 -1.93 23.71
C LEU A 127 -7.87 -2.46 24.75
N LEU A 128 -7.39 -1.63 25.68
CA LEU A 128 -6.41 -1.99 26.73
C LEU A 128 -7.02 -1.92 28.14
N THR A 129 -7.91 -2.83 28.50
CA THR A 129 -8.32 -2.96 29.90
C THR A 129 -7.52 -3.98 30.72
N ASN A 130 -6.66 -4.84 30.16
CA ASN A 130 -6.13 -5.98 30.95
C ASN A 130 -4.68 -6.47 30.71
N VAL A 131 -3.72 -5.64 30.28
CA VAL A 131 -2.30 -6.05 30.32
C VAL A 131 -1.46 -5.01 31.08
N SER A 132 -0.96 -5.44 32.23
CA SER A 132 -0.19 -4.64 33.19
C SER A 132 0.98 -3.88 32.54
N ARG A 133 0.98 -2.56 32.75
CA ARG A 133 2.06 -1.64 32.36
C ARG A 133 3.28 -1.89 33.23
N HIS A 134 4.27 -2.64 32.73
CA HIS A 134 5.63 -2.57 33.23
C HIS A 134 6.50 -1.83 32.22
N SER A 135 6.78 -0.58 32.54
CA SER A 135 7.76 0.26 31.84
C SER A 135 9.16 -0.29 32.11
N PHE A 136 9.83 -0.80 31.09
CA PHE A 136 11.24 -1.18 31.19
C PHE A 136 12.12 0.02 30.80
N SER A 137 13.04 0.38 31.68
CA SER A 137 13.98 1.50 31.55
C SER A 137 14.98 1.27 30.41
N HIS A 138 15.28 2.34 29.67
CA HIS A 138 16.27 2.39 28.60
C HIS A 138 17.69 2.05 29.10
N HIS A 139 18.36 1.12 28.42
CA HIS A 139 19.83 1.07 28.37
C HIS A 139 20.26 1.52 26.97
N ASP A 140 20.94 2.66 26.91
CA ASP A 140 21.62 3.16 25.73
C ASP A 140 22.90 2.36 25.50
N ASP A 141 22.93 1.51 24.46
CA ASP A 141 24.18 1.01 23.90
C ASP A 141 24.47 1.73 22.57
N ASN A 142 25.38 2.70 22.68
CA ASN A 142 25.93 3.50 21.59
C ASN A 142 26.76 2.62 20.64
N THR A 143 26.19 2.26 19.49
CA THR A 143 26.97 1.99 18.27
C THR A 143 26.46 2.91 17.17
N ALA A 144 27.27 3.94 16.87
CA ALA A 144 26.94 4.98 15.89
C ALA A 144 27.01 4.42 14.46
N VAL A 145 25.93 3.76 14.02
CA VAL A 145 25.65 3.65 12.58
C VAL A 145 25.18 5.03 12.14
N GLN A 146 25.95 5.68 11.27
CA GLN A 146 25.61 7.00 10.77
C GLN A 146 24.32 6.90 9.96
N GLU A 147 23.23 7.37 10.57
CA GLU A 147 21.91 7.26 9.96
C GLU A 147 21.82 8.12 8.69
N PRO A 148 21.17 7.62 7.62
CA PRO A 148 20.90 8.44 6.46
C PRO A 148 20.13 9.69 6.87
N LYS A 149 20.51 10.84 6.30
CA LYS A 149 19.99 12.17 6.67
C LYS A 149 18.52 12.38 6.30
N THR A 150 17.91 11.48 5.54
CA THR A 150 16.50 11.54 5.11
C THR A 150 15.78 10.24 5.46
N ASN A 151 14.62 10.35 6.11
CA ASN A 151 13.78 9.21 6.45
C ASN A 151 12.82 8.95 5.28
N TRP A 152 12.76 7.69 4.81
CA TRP A 152 11.81 7.25 3.78
C TRP A 152 11.19 5.90 4.14
N ALA A 153 10.06 5.57 3.50
CA ALA A 153 9.44 4.25 3.48
C ALA A 153 9.42 3.71 2.05
N THR A 154 9.87 2.47 1.83
CA THR A 154 9.72 1.81 0.52
C THR A 154 8.78 0.63 0.63
N LEU A 155 7.77 0.64 -0.22
CA LEU A 155 6.90 -0.50 -0.50
C LEU A 155 7.29 -0.99 -1.89
N GLN A 156 7.83 -2.19 -1.98
CA GLN A 156 8.30 -2.74 -3.23
C GLN A 156 7.77 -4.15 -3.50
N TYR A 157 7.26 -4.41 -4.70
CA TYR A 157 6.79 -5.73 -5.12
C TYR A 157 5.74 -6.40 -4.22
N ASN A 158 4.98 -5.62 -3.44
CA ASN A 158 3.92 -6.18 -2.61
C ASN A 158 2.68 -6.44 -3.45
N ASN A 159 1.95 -7.50 -3.13
CA ASN A 159 0.62 -7.76 -3.66
C ASN A 159 -0.44 -7.48 -2.58
N ILE A 160 -1.24 -6.44 -2.77
CA ILE A 160 -2.15 -5.87 -1.77
C ILE A 160 -3.58 -5.89 -2.31
N PHE A 161 -4.39 -6.84 -1.83
CA PHE A 161 -5.65 -7.14 -2.51
C PHE A 161 -6.80 -7.61 -1.64
N ASN A 162 -8.03 -7.41 -2.11
CA ASN A 162 -9.27 -7.85 -1.46
C ASN A 162 -9.38 -7.40 0.01
N ASN A 163 -8.77 -6.26 0.37
CA ASN A 163 -8.95 -5.68 1.70
C ASN A 163 -10.26 -4.88 1.73
N ASN A 164 -10.92 -4.87 2.89
CA ASN A 164 -12.25 -4.26 3.03
C ASN A 164 -12.22 -2.71 3.00
N GLY A 165 -11.06 -2.11 3.23
CA GLY A 165 -10.81 -0.68 3.09
C GLY A 165 -10.09 -0.32 1.79
N HIS A 166 -9.22 0.68 1.88
CA HIS A 166 -8.31 1.05 0.79
C HIS A 166 -7.19 0.01 0.67
N GLY A 167 -6.59 -0.12 -0.52
CA GLY A 167 -5.39 -0.95 -0.67
C GLY A 167 -4.24 -0.39 0.18
N VAL A 168 -3.87 0.85 -0.08
CA VAL A 168 -2.82 1.57 0.64
C VAL A 168 -3.29 2.96 1.05
N VAL A 169 -3.04 3.34 2.31
CA VAL A 169 -3.23 4.70 2.83
C VAL A 169 -1.87 5.28 3.23
N ILE A 170 -1.58 6.50 2.78
CA ILE A 170 -0.34 7.21 3.06
C ILE A 170 -0.61 8.57 3.70
N GLU A 171 -0.36 8.67 4.99
CA GLU A 171 -0.56 9.85 5.82
C GLU A 171 0.60 10.03 6.80
N ILE A 172 1.84 9.99 6.31
CA ILE A 172 3.05 10.17 7.14
C ILE A 172 3.76 11.50 6.89
N LYS A 173 4.98 11.69 7.39
CA LYS A 173 5.78 12.92 7.14
C LYS A 173 7.07 12.63 6.39
N GLU A 174 7.29 11.38 6.03
CA GLU A 174 8.48 10.88 5.38
C GLU A 174 8.20 10.61 3.90
N GLU A 175 9.27 10.65 3.10
CA GLU A 175 9.19 10.29 1.69
C GLU A 175 8.71 8.85 1.54
N VAL A 176 7.82 8.60 0.57
CA VAL A 176 7.32 7.25 0.30
C VAL A 176 7.59 6.86 -1.14
N HIS A 177 8.26 5.73 -1.32
CA HIS A 177 8.47 5.10 -2.61
C HIS A 177 7.61 3.84 -2.70
N MET A 178 6.61 3.86 -3.59
CA MET A 178 5.87 2.65 -3.98
C MET A 178 6.35 2.22 -5.34
N LEU A 179 7.07 1.11 -5.38
CA LEU A 179 7.75 0.62 -6.57
C LEU A 179 7.24 -0.78 -6.92
N TYR A 180 6.73 -0.96 -8.13
CA TYR A 180 6.42 -2.28 -8.66
C TYR A 180 5.39 -3.11 -7.85
N ASN A 181 4.49 -2.47 -7.10
CA ASN A 181 3.45 -3.15 -6.33
C ASN A 181 2.23 -3.47 -7.20
N ALA A 182 1.50 -4.51 -6.82
CA ALA A 182 0.15 -4.79 -7.31
C ALA A 182 -0.86 -4.44 -6.21
N VAL A 183 -1.77 -3.51 -6.50
CA VAL A 183 -2.81 -3.04 -5.57
C VAL A 183 -4.17 -3.21 -6.24
N HIS A 184 -4.91 -4.26 -5.88
CA HIS A 184 -6.06 -4.66 -6.67
C HIS A 184 -7.24 -5.25 -5.89
N GLY A 185 -8.46 -5.13 -6.42
CA GLY A 185 -9.64 -5.78 -5.82
C GLY A 185 -10.01 -5.28 -4.42
N ASN A 186 -9.46 -4.16 -3.95
CA ASN A 186 -9.80 -3.63 -2.63
C ASN A 186 -11.18 -2.94 -2.69
N HIS A 187 -11.93 -2.97 -1.58
CA HIS A 187 -13.32 -2.51 -1.55
C HIS A 187 -13.48 -0.97 -1.52
N ARG A 188 -12.39 -0.21 -1.39
CA ARG A 188 -12.36 1.25 -1.58
C ARG A 188 -11.35 1.65 -2.65
N ASP A 189 -10.71 2.81 -2.53
CA ASP A 189 -9.67 3.25 -3.46
C ASP A 189 -8.44 2.34 -3.39
N GLY A 190 -7.71 2.22 -4.50
CA GLY A 190 -6.44 1.50 -4.53
C GLY A 190 -5.41 2.14 -3.60
N ILE A 191 -5.07 3.41 -3.88
CA ILE A 191 -4.12 4.20 -3.10
C ILE A 191 -4.75 5.54 -2.73
N LEU A 192 -4.78 5.84 -1.43
CA LEU A 192 -5.21 7.13 -0.87
C LEU A 192 -4.03 7.81 -0.18
N MET A 193 -3.79 9.08 -0.50
CA MET A 193 -2.69 9.87 0.05
C MET A 193 -3.22 11.16 0.69
N SER A 194 -2.61 11.53 1.82
CA SER A 194 -2.82 12.80 2.50
C SER A 194 -1.57 13.15 3.34
N GLN A 195 -0.51 13.60 2.67
CA GLN A 195 0.73 14.06 3.29
C GLN A 195 1.52 15.04 2.42
N SER A 196 2.34 15.91 3.02
CA SER A 196 3.11 16.92 2.29
C SER A 196 4.51 16.49 1.85
N ALA A 197 4.98 15.32 2.31
CA ALA A 197 6.26 14.76 1.88
C ALA A 197 6.14 14.13 0.47
N PRO A 198 7.22 14.11 -0.31
CA PRO A 198 7.21 13.50 -1.65
C PRO A 198 6.74 12.04 -1.64
N VAL A 199 5.87 11.70 -2.60
CA VAL A 199 5.46 10.34 -2.89
C VAL A 199 5.80 10.00 -4.34
N LEU A 200 6.62 8.97 -4.52
CA LEU A 200 6.92 8.39 -5.83
C LEU A 200 6.11 7.10 -5.99
N LEU A 201 5.19 7.09 -6.95
CA LEU A 201 4.51 5.89 -7.42
C LEU A 201 5.14 5.50 -8.76
N GLN A 202 5.96 4.45 -8.79
CA GLN A 202 6.63 4.03 -10.01
C GLN A 202 6.33 2.58 -10.37
N SER A 203 5.89 2.37 -11.62
CA SER A 203 5.70 1.03 -12.20
C SER A 203 4.77 0.11 -11.40
N ASN A 204 3.80 0.65 -10.68
CA ASN A 204 2.79 -0.13 -9.96
C ASN A 204 1.63 -0.52 -10.88
N SER A 205 0.95 -1.61 -10.53
CA SER A 205 -0.31 -2.07 -11.13
C SER A 205 -1.45 -1.83 -10.14
N ILE A 206 -2.35 -0.90 -10.45
CA ILE A 206 -3.44 -0.47 -9.54
C ILE A 206 -4.79 -0.73 -10.22
N THR A 207 -5.41 -1.86 -9.89
CA THR A 207 -6.46 -2.42 -10.76
C THR A 207 -7.69 -2.93 -10.05
N SER A 208 -8.87 -2.74 -10.66
CA SER A 208 -10.11 -3.39 -10.19
C SER A 208 -10.44 -3.12 -8.71
N ASN A 209 -10.00 -2.00 -8.16
CA ASN A 209 -10.46 -1.54 -6.86
C ASN A 209 -11.86 -0.97 -7.01
N CYS A 210 -12.75 -1.16 -6.02
CA CYS A 210 -14.14 -0.73 -6.12
C CYS A 210 -14.29 0.80 -6.21
N GLY A 211 -13.34 1.54 -5.63
CA GLY A 211 -13.27 3.00 -5.70
C GLY A 211 -12.40 3.52 -6.84
N ASN A 212 -11.67 4.60 -6.59
CA ASN A 212 -10.71 5.17 -7.52
C ASN A 212 -9.40 4.36 -7.53
N GLY A 213 -8.58 4.52 -8.56
CA GLY A 213 -7.23 3.95 -8.55
C GLY A 213 -6.30 4.67 -7.56
N VAL A 214 -6.04 5.95 -7.81
CA VAL A 214 -5.16 6.81 -6.98
C VAL A 214 -5.88 8.09 -6.59
N VAL A 215 -5.79 8.49 -5.33
CA VAL A 215 -6.44 9.69 -4.81
C VAL A 215 -5.43 10.52 -4.02
N THR A 216 -5.28 11.80 -4.37
CA THR A 216 -4.46 12.75 -3.62
C THR A 216 -5.31 13.66 -2.72
N SER A 217 -4.67 14.24 -1.72
CA SER A 217 -5.14 15.39 -0.93
C SER A 217 -4.67 16.71 -1.56
N THR A 218 -5.05 17.83 -0.94
CA THR A 218 -4.70 19.19 -1.39
C THR A 218 -3.26 19.60 -1.14
N HIS A 219 -2.49 18.82 -0.37
CA HIS A 219 -1.11 19.18 0.02
C HIS A 219 -0.06 18.17 -0.47
N ASP A 220 -0.48 17.12 -1.17
CA ASP A 220 0.45 16.07 -1.61
C ASP A 220 1.46 16.56 -2.65
N LYS A 221 2.60 15.88 -2.72
CA LYS A 221 3.62 16.08 -3.75
C LYS A 221 3.86 14.75 -4.43
N VAL A 222 3.13 14.48 -5.50
CA VAL A 222 3.07 13.13 -6.10
C VAL A 222 3.71 13.12 -7.49
N HIS A 223 4.61 12.15 -7.69
CA HIS A 223 5.12 11.78 -9.00
C HIS A 223 4.66 10.36 -9.35
N LEU A 224 3.81 10.23 -10.38
CA LEU A 224 3.38 8.96 -10.95
C LEU A 224 4.18 8.68 -12.22
N LEU A 225 5.04 7.66 -12.17
CA LEU A 225 5.91 7.31 -13.29
C LEU A 225 5.65 5.88 -13.79
N GLY A 226 5.13 5.75 -15.01
CA GLY A 226 5.07 4.47 -15.70
C GLY A 226 4.18 3.42 -15.02
N ASN A 227 3.12 3.81 -14.33
CA ASN A 227 2.16 2.91 -13.68
C ASN A 227 1.09 2.42 -14.65
N GLY A 228 0.51 1.25 -14.37
CA GLY A 228 -0.71 0.76 -15.00
C GLY A 228 -1.89 0.87 -14.05
N ILE A 229 -2.87 1.72 -14.36
CA ILE A 229 -4.05 1.99 -13.56
C ILE A 229 -5.27 1.55 -14.38
N TYR A 230 -5.93 0.47 -13.97
CA TYR A 230 -6.94 -0.16 -14.83
C TYR A 230 -8.22 -0.54 -14.11
N ASP A 231 -9.36 -0.42 -14.79
CA ASP A 231 -10.60 -1.13 -14.43
C ASP A 231 -11.10 -0.83 -12.99
N ASN A 232 -10.67 0.27 -12.38
CA ASN A 232 -11.15 0.73 -11.07
C ASN A 232 -12.59 1.27 -11.18
N GLY A 233 -13.39 1.07 -10.14
CA GLY A 233 -14.83 1.31 -10.16
C GLY A 233 -15.24 2.77 -10.28
N HIS A 234 -14.39 3.73 -9.94
CA HIS A 234 -14.67 5.17 -10.07
C HIS A 234 -13.74 5.83 -11.11
N HIS A 235 -12.95 6.83 -10.72
CA HIS A 235 -11.93 7.43 -11.57
C HIS A 235 -10.64 6.61 -11.57
N GLY A 236 -9.83 6.72 -12.62
CA GLY A 236 -8.47 6.18 -12.60
C GLY A 236 -7.64 6.89 -11.53
N MET A 237 -7.67 8.22 -11.55
CA MET A 237 -6.97 9.05 -10.59
C MET A 237 -7.74 10.35 -10.31
N VAL A 238 -7.67 10.81 -9.06
CA VAL A 238 -8.20 12.09 -8.59
C VAL A 238 -7.07 12.94 -8.03
N CYS A 239 -6.80 14.07 -8.68
CA CYS A 239 -5.77 15.03 -8.32
C CYS A 239 -6.39 16.26 -7.67
N ARG A 240 -6.03 16.49 -6.40
CA ARG A 240 -6.44 17.66 -5.61
C ARG A 240 -5.32 18.68 -5.38
N THR A 241 -4.16 18.43 -5.95
CA THR A 241 -2.94 19.21 -5.75
C THR A 241 -2.01 19.06 -6.95
N SER A 242 -0.81 19.64 -6.85
CA SER A 242 0.19 19.54 -7.90
C SER A 242 0.69 18.10 -8.09
N CYS A 243 0.50 17.57 -9.30
CA CYS A 243 0.90 16.20 -9.64
C CYS A 243 1.72 16.17 -10.93
N ILE A 244 2.78 15.37 -10.95
CA ILE A 244 3.50 15.02 -12.17
C ILE A 244 3.12 13.58 -12.52
N ILE A 245 2.50 13.39 -13.69
CA ILE A 245 2.03 12.08 -14.15
C ILE A 245 2.65 11.83 -15.51
N GLU A 246 3.65 10.95 -15.52
CA GLU A 246 4.50 10.70 -16.67
C GLU A 246 4.48 9.23 -17.10
N GLY A 247 4.20 8.99 -18.38
CA GLY A 247 4.31 7.66 -18.98
C GLY A 247 3.30 6.65 -18.45
N ASN A 248 2.19 7.01 -17.83
CA ASN A 248 1.26 6.06 -17.22
C ASN A 248 0.20 5.55 -18.23
N ASP A 249 -0.30 4.34 -17.99
CA ASP A 249 -1.48 3.81 -18.66
C ASP A 249 -2.68 3.92 -17.71
N VAL A 250 -3.76 4.59 -18.13
CA VAL A 250 -4.95 4.80 -17.28
C VAL A 250 -6.20 4.54 -18.10
N ALA A 251 -6.96 3.48 -17.76
CA ALA A 251 -8.06 3.04 -18.62
C ALA A 251 -9.05 2.07 -17.98
N GLY A 252 -10.22 1.90 -18.61
CA GLY A 252 -11.22 0.90 -18.21
C GLY A 252 -12.04 1.29 -16.98
N HIS A 253 -11.85 2.50 -16.47
CA HIS A 253 -12.58 3.05 -15.34
C HIS A 253 -14.03 3.41 -15.72
N ILE A 254 -14.92 3.45 -14.72
CA ILE A 254 -16.33 3.83 -14.94
C ILE A 254 -16.45 5.35 -15.17
N GLN A 255 -15.57 6.16 -14.58
CA GLN A 255 -15.55 7.62 -14.72
C GLN A 255 -14.31 8.09 -15.49
N ALA A 256 -13.79 9.29 -15.21
CA ALA A 256 -12.63 9.82 -15.93
C ALA A 256 -11.35 9.01 -15.62
N SER A 257 -10.41 8.96 -16.57
CA SER A 257 -9.07 8.45 -16.29
C SER A 257 -8.33 9.36 -15.30
N VAL A 258 -8.43 10.68 -15.49
CA VAL A 258 -7.87 11.68 -14.59
C VAL A 258 -8.93 12.75 -14.30
N LEU A 259 -9.27 12.93 -13.03
CA LEU A 259 -10.02 14.08 -12.52
C LEU A 259 -9.03 15.05 -11.85
N VAL A 260 -9.11 16.32 -12.20
CA VAL A 260 -8.33 17.42 -11.60
C VAL A 260 -9.31 18.36 -10.91
N GLU A 261 -9.32 18.35 -9.58
CA GLU A 261 -10.23 19.17 -8.78
C GLU A 261 -9.80 20.64 -8.71
N VAL A 262 -10.69 21.49 -8.21
CA VAL A 262 -10.52 22.95 -8.11
C VAL A 262 -9.15 23.34 -7.52
N GLY A 263 -8.39 24.14 -8.28
CA GLY A 263 -7.12 24.72 -7.84
C GLY A 263 -5.90 23.80 -7.93
N ALA A 264 -6.04 22.58 -8.43
CA ALA A 264 -4.91 21.68 -8.68
C ALA A 264 -4.15 22.05 -9.98
N ASP A 265 -2.83 21.78 -10.00
CA ASP A 265 -1.94 22.02 -11.14
C ASP A 265 -1.25 20.72 -11.58
N VAL A 266 -1.69 20.18 -12.71
CA VAL A 266 -1.33 18.82 -13.12
C VAL A 266 -0.54 18.82 -14.41
N GLN A 267 0.64 18.20 -14.38
CA GLN A 267 1.45 17.91 -15.55
C GLN A 267 1.19 16.48 -16.03
N LEU A 268 0.59 16.33 -17.20
CA LEU A 268 0.38 15.06 -17.88
C LEU A 268 1.41 14.92 -19.00
N ARG A 269 2.33 13.96 -18.91
CA ARG A 269 3.36 13.75 -19.92
C ARG A 269 3.37 12.30 -20.41
N GLU A 270 3.33 12.08 -21.72
CA GLU A 270 3.57 10.73 -22.31
C GLU A 270 2.61 9.62 -21.84
N ASN A 271 1.43 9.98 -21.32
CA ASN A 271 0.47 9.00 -20.81
C ASN A 271 -0.42 8.41 -21.91
N ARG A 272 -0.97 7.23 -21.66
CA ARG A 272 -1.98 6.56 -22.49
C ARG A 272 -3.29 6.47 -21.70
N LEU A 273 -4.27 7.29 -22.06
CA LEU A 273 -5.52 7.48 -21.32
C LEU A 273 -6.73 7.02 -22.13
N CYS A 274 -7.74 6.43 -21.49
CA CYS A 274 -8.98 6.05 -22.17
C CYS A 274 -10.20 6.77 -21.57
N SER A 275 -11.12 7.23 -22.42
CA SER A 275 -12.42 7.73 -21.97
C SER A 275 -13.30 6.58 -21.48
N SER A 276 -14.23 6.89 -20.58
CA SER A 276 -15.16 5.89 -20.08
C SER A 276 -16.27 5.57 -21.10
N PRO A 277 -16.82 4.33 -21.10
CA PRO A 277 -18.05 3.98 -21.81
C PRO A 277 -19.25 4.89 -21.56
N SER A 278 -19.29 5.56 -20.40
CA SER A 278 -20.39 6.43 -20.01
C SER A 278 -20.41 7.77 -20.75
N GLY A 279 -19.38 8.06 -21.56
CA GLY A 279 -19.21 9.32 -22.28
C GLY A 279 -18.47 10.38 -21.48
N VAL A 280 -17.85 10.02 -20.35
CA VAL A 280 -17.00 10.90 -19.56
C VAL A 280 -15.64 11.07 -20.25
N CYS A 281 -15.12 12.30 -20.30
CA CYS A 281 -13.78 12.61 -20.82
C CYS A 281 -12.72 11.74 -20.14
N ALA A 282 -11.65 11.40 -20.87
CA ALA A 282 -10.49 10.77 -20.24
C ALA A 282 -9.86 11.68 -19.17
N VAL A 283 -9.82 12.99 -19.42
CA VAL A 283 -9.34 14.01 -18.47
C VAL A 283 -10.46 15.02 -18.22
N VAL A 284 -10.76 15.27 -16.96
CA VAL A 284 -11.75 16.26 -16.50
C VAL A 284 -11.06 17.22 -15.55
N GLY A 285 -11.17 18.52 -15.80
CA GLY A 285 -10.74 19.57 -14.87
C GLY A 285 -11.96 20.33 -14.34
N GLU A 286 -11.99 20.59 -13.04
CA GLU A 286 -12.97 21.47 -12.40
C GLU A 286 -12.57 22.95 -12.54
N ASP A 287 -13.41 23.86 -12.05
CA ASP A 287 -13.18 25.30 -12.15
C ASP A 287 -11.80 25.67 -11.57
N SER A 288 -11.05 26.48 -12.31
CA SER A 288 -9.68 26.92 -11.95
C SER A 288 -8.60 25.82 -11.90
N ALA A 289 -8.89 24.58 -12.31
CA ALA A 289 -7.87 23.56 -12.50
C ALA A 289 -6.91 23.95 -13.64
N VAL A 290 -5.62 23.68 -13.46
CA VAL A 290 -4.58 23.87 -14.47
C VAL A 290 -4.08 22.51 -14.93
N ILE A 291 -4.11 22.28 -16.24
CA ILE A 291 -3.67 21.01 -16.83
C ILE A 291 -2.68 21.32 -17.95
N MET A 292 -1.41 20.98 -17.72
CA MET A 292 -0.37 21.00 -18.74
C MET A 292 -0.19 19.60 -19.28
N ALA A 293 -0.79 19.33 -20.44
CA ALA A 293 -0.61 18.07 -21.14
C ALA A 293 0.53 18.20 -22.17
N VAL A 294 1.41 17.20 -22.29
CA VAL A 294 2.43 17.05 -23.34
C VAL A 294 2.58 15.56 -23.72
N ASN A 295 2.66 15.23 -25.00
CA ASN A 295 2.88 13.86 -25.52
C ASN A 295 1.89 12.76 -25.06
N ASN A 296 0.67 13.10 -24.63
CA ASN A 296 -0.34 12.12 -24.21
C ASN A 296 -1.15 11.54 -25.39
N LYS A 297 -1.40 10.22 -25.34
CA LYS A 297 -2.32 9.50 -26.22
C LYS A 297 -3.66 9.31 -25.51
N ILE A 298 -4.76 9.82 -26.08
CA ILE A 298 -6.10 9.70 -25.51
C ILE A 298 -7.02 8.92 -26.46
N PHE A 299 -7.64 7.86 -25.95
CA PHE A 299 -8.56 6.99 -26.68
C PHE A 299 -10.01 7.30 -26.28
N ILE A 300 -10.93 7.38 -27.23
CA ILE A 300 -12.35 7.68 -26.99
C ILE A 300 -13.20 6.44 -27.21
N ARG A 301 -13.99 6.06 -26.20
CA ARG A 301 -14.96 4.96 -26.25
C ARG A 301 -16.38 5.50 -26.37
N GLY A 302 -17.16 5.03 -27.34
CA GLY A 302 -18.63 5.23 -27.39
C GLY A 302 -19.18 6.56 -27.96
N GLY A 303 -18.33 7.46 -28.47
CA GLY A 303 -18.70 8.49 -29.46
C GLY A 303 -19.97 9.34 -29.22
N ARG A 304 -20.13 9.99 -28.06
CA ARG A 304 -21.04 11.17 -27.97
C ARG A 304 -20.23 12.46 -27.89
N ASP A 305 -20.75 13.47 -28.58
CA ASP A 305 -20.11 14.79 -28.74
C ASP A 305 -20.05 15.54 -27.40
N PHE A 306 -18.90 16.16 -27.14
CA PHE A 306 -18.64 16.92 -25.91
C PHE A 306 -19.29 18.30 -25.98
N GLY A 307 -20.38 18.51 -25.23
CA GLY A 307 -20.91 19.84 -24.94
C GLY A 307 -20.17 20.46 -23.76
N GLY A 308 -19.09 21.22 -24.01
CA GLY A 308 -18.53 22.16 -23.00
C GLY A 308 -17.01 22.14 -22.75
N CYS A 309 -16.22 21.23 -23.32
CA CYS A 309 -14.75 21.27 -23.23
C CYS A 309 -14.12 21.12 -24.62
N GLY A 310 -13.17 22.00 -24.97
CA GLY A 310 -12.56 22.12 -26.31
C GLY A 310 -11.67 20.95 -26.75
N LYS A 311 -11.36 20.92 -28.07
CA LYS A 311 -10.57 19.89 -28.79
C LYS A 311 -9.05 20.00 -28.55
N LEU A 312 -8.37 18.85 -28.49
CA LEU A 312 -6.91 18.70 -28.40
C LEU A 312 -6.30 18.36 -29.79
N THR A 313 -5.37 19.17 -30.33
CA THR A 313 -4.38 18.87 -31.42
C THR A 313 -3.49 20.11 -31.66
N THR A 314 -2.28 20.11 -32.25
CA THR A 314 -1.30 19.17 -32.86
C THR A 314 0.08 19.67 -32.40
N GLU A 315 1.13 18.94 -32.11
CA GLU A 315 1.37 17.51 -32.00
C GLU A 315 1.50 17.19 -30.51
N ASN A 316 1.12 15.97 -30.15
CA ASN A 316 1.34 15.35 -28.85
C ASN A 316 0.34 15.59 -27.70
N ASN A 317 -0.81 16.23 -27.86
CA ASN A 317 -1.96 15.96 -26.96
C ASN A 317 -3.22 15.98 -27.80
N ILE A 318 -3.92 14.85 -27.98
CA ILE A 318 -4.93 14.77 -29.06
C ILE A 318 -6.33 14.26 -28.62
N LEU A 319 -7.36 14.98 -29.07
CA LEU A 319 -8.77 14.64 -29.29
C LEU A 319 -9.12 15.04 -30.74
N ILE A 320 -9.31 14.08 -31.66
CA ILE A 320 -9.92 14.36 -32.98
C ILE A 320 -11.31 13.71 -33.07
N ARG A 321 -12.32 14.53 -33.39
CA ARG A 321 -13.72 14.14 -33.68
C ARG A 321 -13.75 13.11 -34.82
N PRO A 322 -14.65 12.11 -34.81
CA PRO A 322 -15.03 11.44 -36.05
C PRO A 322 -15.70 12.46 -36.96
N SER A 323 -15.27 12.48 -38.23
CA SER A 323 -16.09 12.96 -39.34
C SER A 323 -17.47 12.30 -39.30
N SER A 324 -18.43 12.88 -40.02
CA SER A 324 -19.85 12.52 -40.11
C SER A 324 -20.18 11.06 -40.54
N ASP A 325 -19.25 10.12 -40.44
CA ASP A 325 -19.36 8.75 -40.94
C ASP A 325 -19.36 7.64 -39.87
N ALA A 326 -19.34 7.96 -38.57
CA ALA A 326 -19.32 6.92 -37.53
C ALA A 326 -20.73 6.48 -37.10
N SER A 327 -21.45 5.79 -37.99
CA SER A 327 -22.64 4.98 -37.65
C SER A 327 -22.31 3.70 -36.87
N ARG A 328 -21.04 3.47 -36.51
CA ARG A 328 -20.66 2.35 -35.63
C ARG A 328 -20.74 2.76 -34.17
N ARG A 329 -21.92 2.57 -33.57
CA ARG A 329 -22.03 2.29 -32.14
C ARG A 329 -21.06 1.14 -31.84
N GLN A 330 -19.93 1.39 -31.17
CA GLN A 330 -19.27 0.29 -30.45
C GLN A 330 -20.34 -0.25 -29.50
N SER A 331 -20.73 -1.50 -29.71
CA SER A 331 -21.66 -2.20 -28.84
C SER A 331 -21.19 -2.05 -27.38
N LYS A 332 -22.10 -2.20 -26.42
CA LYS A 332 -21.78 -2.36 -24.99
C LYS A 332 -20.94 -3.65 -24.72
N GLY A 333 -20.09 -4.08 -25.65
CA GLY A 333 -19.12 -5.14 -25.45
C GLY A 333 -18.11 -4.73 -24.39
N GLU A 334 -17.58 -5.74 -23.70
CA GLU A 334 -16.60 -5.65 -22.63
C GLU A 334 -15.39 -4.79 -23.05
N PHE A 335 -14.82 -4.03 -22.11
CA PHE A 335 -13.60 -3.28 -22.41
C PHE A 335 -12.45 -4.25 -22.63
N ASN A 336 -11.81 -4.25 -23.80
CA ASN A 336 -10.58 -4.99 -23.97
C ASN A 336 -9.36 -4.05 -23.99
N LYS A 337 -8.60 -4.05 -22.90
CA LYS A 337 -7.45 -3.15 -22.78
C LYS A 337 -6.30 -3.45 -23.72
N THR A 338 -6.21 -4.69 -24.20
CA THR A 338 -5.17 -5.06 -25.15
C THR A 338 -5.42 -4.51 -26.56
N GLU A 339 -6.62 -4.03 -26.86
CA GLU A 339 -6.91 -3.40 -28.17
C GLU A 339 -6.34 -1.98 -28.30
N PHE A 340 -6.19 -1.25 -27.18
CA PHE A 340 -5.67 0.12 -27.19
C PHE A 340 -4.21 0.23 -26.73
N LEU A 341 -3.73 -0.72 -25.93
CA LEU A 341 -2.35 -0.82 -25.47
C LEU A 341 -1.63 -1.93 -26.24
N THR A 342 -1.59 -1.85 -27.57
CA THR A 342 -0.91 -2.88 -28.38
C THR A 342 0.61 -2.69 -28.42
N ASP A 343 1.07 -1.44 -28.47
CA ASP A 343 2.49 -1.10 -28.50
C ASP A 343 2.84 0.19 -27.71
N PRO A 344 3.57 0.07 -26.58
CA PRO A 344 3.89 -1.19 -25.91
C PRO A 344 2.61 -1.90 -25.39
N PRO A 345 2.65 -3.19 -25.00
CA PRO A 345 1.52 -3.83 -24.33
C PRO A 345 1.06 -3.04 -23.08
N PRO A 346 -0.10 -3.36 -22.47
CA PRO A 346 -0.43 -2.77 -21.18
C PRO A 346 0.72 -2.97 -20.21
N ARG A 347 1.08 -1.93 -19.46
CA ARG A 347 2.08 -2.05 -18.40
C ARG A 347 1.71 -3.22 -17.50
N PRO A 348 2.62 -4.20 -17.31
CA PRO A 348 2.27 -5.50 -16.78
C PRO A 348 1.76 -5.40 -15.34
N HIS A 349 0.88 -6.34 -14.98
CA HIS A 349 0.75 -6.75 -13.59
C HIS A 349 2.10 -7.32 -13.18
N ILE A 350 2.87 -6.58 -12.39
CA ILE A 350 4.16 -7.08 -11.93
C ILE A 350 3.87 -8.19 -10.92
N VAL A 351 4.35 -9.39 -11.22
CA VAL A 351 4.34 -10.51 -10.28
C VAL A 351 5.48 -10.25 -9.29
N PRO A 352 5.25 -10.37 -7.98
CA PRO A 352 6.33 -10.25 -6.98
C PRO A 352 7.50 -11.18 -7.34
N PRO A 353 8.76 -10.75 -7.16
CA PRO A 353 9.88 -11.66 -7.27
C PRO A 353 9.69 -12.79 -6.24
N PRO A 354 10.20 -14.00 -6.52
CA PRO A 354 10.15 -15.08 -5.55
C PRO A 354 10.78 -14.61 -4.23
N PRO A 355 10.26 -15.07 -3.07
CA PRO A 355 10.81 -14.72 -1.77
C PRO A 355 12.33 -14.88 -1.74
N SER A 356 13.03 -13.95 -1.10
CA SER A 356 14.47 -14.09 -0.83
C SER A 356 14.71 -15.43 -0.13
N THR A 357 15.29 -16.39 -0.84
CA THR A 357 15.67 -17.71 -0.28
C THR A 357 16.95 -17.63 0.54
N VAL A 358 17.66 -16.50 0.47
CA VAL A 358 18.88 -16.22 1.22
C VAL A 358 18.51 -15.31 2.38
N ILE A 359 18.23 -15.93 3.52
CA ILE A 359 18.25 -15.26 4.82
C ILE A 359 19.72 -14.85 5.06
N PRO A 360 20.04 -13.60 5.46
CA PRO A 360 21.39 -13.25 5.89
C PRO A 360 21.83 -14.26 6.95
N SER A 361 22.95 -14.94 6.72
CA SER A 361 23.47 -16.03 7.55
C SER A 361 24.00 -15.56 8.92
N HIS A 362 23.45 -14.49 9.47
CA HIS A 362 23.82 -13.95 10.76
C HIS A 362 22.94 -14.58 11.85
N TYR A 363 23.32 -15.81 12.19
CA TYR A 363 23.27 -16.41 13.52
C TYR A 363 22.08 -16.01 14.42
N VAL A 364 21.02 -16.82 14.42
CA VAL A 364 20.29 -17.06 15.67
C VAL A 364 21.14 -18.04 16.49
N THR A 365 22.04 -17.52 17.32
CA THR A 365 22.99 -18.36 18.09
C THR A 365 22.37 -19.00 19.33
N VAL A 366 21.25 -18.48 19.84
CA VAL A 366 20.61 -19.01 21.05
C VAL A 366 19.08 -18.86 20.97
N VAL A 367 18.36 -19.98 20.99
CA VAL A 367 16.93 -20.01 21.32
C VAL A 367 16.81 -20.36 22.79
N THR A 368 16.62 -19.37 23.66
CA THR A 368 16.35 -19.66 25.08
C THR A 368 14.86 -19.94 25.25
N LYS A 369 14.52 -21.21 25.45
CA LYS A 369 13.15 -21.62 25.80
C LYS A 369 12.87 -21.22 27.25
N VAL A 370 12.36 -20.01 27.45
CA VAL A 370 11.94 -19.56 28.77
C VAL A 370 10.55 -20.12 29.06
N THR A 371 10.48 -21.11 29.95
CA THR A 371 9.21 -21.58 30.52
C THR A 371 9.02 -20.83 31.84
N LEU A 372 8.27 -19.73 31.83
CA LEU A 372 7.86 -19.09 33.08
C LEU A 372 6.75 -19.96 33.72
N PRO A 373 6.77 -20.18 35.05
CA PRO A 373 5.62 -20.75 35.74
C PRO A 373 4.41 -19.87 35.45
N SER A 374 3.31 -20.47 35.01
CA SER A 374 2.05 -19.76 34.81
C SER A 374 1.67 -19.03 36.09
N ALA A 375 1.64 -17.69 36.06
CA ALA A 375 0.80 -16.96 37.00
C ALA A 375 -0.63 -17.49 36.85
N GLU A 376 -1.40 -17.57 37.95
CA GLU A 376 -2.65 -18.34 38.13
C GLU A 376 -3.80 -18.07 37.14
N SER A 377 -3.57 -17.30 36.07
CA SER A 377 -4.52 -16.98 35.01
C SER A 377 -3.98 -17.18 33.57
N CYS A 378 -2.75 -17.70 33.40
CA CYS A 378 -2.22 -18.08 32.08
C CYS A 378 -2.55 -19.55 31.79
N GLU A 379 -3.46 -19.78 30.83
CA GLU A 379 -3.73 -21.11 30.30
C GLU A 379 -2.44 -21.79 29.80
N GLN A 380 -2.35 -23.10 30.01
CA GLN A 380 -1.24 -23.96 29.57
C GLN A 380 -1.08 -23.89 28.04
N GLY A 381 -0.31 -22.92 27.54
CA GLY A 381 -0.10 -22.76 26.11
C GLY A 381 0.73 -21.53 25.71
N SER A 382 0.73 -20.47 26.52
CA SER A 382 1.48 -19.24 26.23
C SER A 382 2.99 -19.47 26.33
N LYS A 383 3.65 -19.64 25.19
CA LYS A 383 5.11 -19.75 25.09
C LYS A 383 5.68 -18.36 24.85
N PHE A 384 6.31 -17.79 25.87
CA PHE A 384 7.11 -16.57 25.73
C PHE A 384 8.43 -16.93 25.04
N CYS A 385 8.66 -16.42 23.83
CA CYS A 385 9.91 -16.64 23.09
C CYS A 385 10.73 -15.36 23.14
N ILE A 386 11.89 -15.40 23.78
CA ILE A 386 12.90 -14.35 23.68
C ILE A 386 13.86 -14.78 22.57
N ILE A 387 13.91 -14.00 21.49
CA ILE A 387 14.97 -14.10 20.49
C ILE A 387 15.98 -13.01 20.88
N LEU A 388 17.09 -13.41 21.53
CA LEU A 388 18.18 -12.52 21.91
C LEU A 388 19.13 -12.29 20.73
#